data_AF-A0A813H4S4-F1
#
_entry.id   AF-A0A813H4S4-F1
#
_cell.length_a   1.000
_cell.length_b   1.000
_cell.length_c   1.000
_cell.angle_alpha   90.00
_cell.angle_beta   90.00
_cell.angle_gamma   90.00
#
_symmetry.space_group_name_H-M   'P 1'
#
loop_
_entity.id
_entity.type
_entity.pdbx_description
1 polymer ?
#
loop_
_entity_poly.entity_id
_entity_poly.type
_entity_poly.pdbx_seq_one_letter_code
_entity_poly.pdbx_strand_id
1 'polypeptide(L)'
;ALLAPAQPFEWLEFQGLSSSESLRGLQQRTVEFITTRAGLFDGLHFHMRVQLDSETSIDTLREQTTWSTTYVRLLAEGVWLPEASRLICDCRVWLDESSPRYAVAVRRPSTSCEQERLLGEFSWQGSH
;
A
#
# COMPACT_ATOMS: atom_id res chain seq x y z
N ALA A 1 2.49 16.23 2.67
CA ALA A 1 2.87 15.82 1.31
C ALA A 1 3.52 14.44 1.35
N LEU A 2 3.27 13.58 0.36
CA LEU A 2 3.87 12.24 0.30
C LEU A 2 5.39 12.33 0.12
N LEU A 3 6.12 11.28 0.55
CA LEU A 3 7.57 11.18 0.37
C LEU A 3 7.97 10.50 -0.94
N ALA A 4 7.11 9.63 -1.47
CA ALA A 4 7.31 8.86 -2.69
C ALA A 4 5.99 8.77 -3.48
N PRO A 5 6.03 8.47 -4.80
CA PRO A 5 4.84 8.23 -5.59
C PRO A 5 4.05 7.01 -5.10
N ALA A 6 2.73 7.05 -5.27
CA ALA A 6 1.84 5.93 -4.96
C ALA A 6 2.23 4.67 -5.74
N GLN A 7 2.14 3.51 -5.09
CA GLN A 7 2.33 2.20 -5.70
C GLN A 7 1.07 1.35 -5.47
N PRO A 8 0.67 0.51 -6.44
CA PRO A 8 -0.53 -0.30 -6.27
C PRO A 8 -0.28 -1.43 -5.26
N PHE A 9 -1.04 -1.40 -4.18
CA PHE A 9 -1.01 -2.36 -3.08
C PHE A 9 -1.85 -3.62 -3.37
N GLU A 10 -3.04 -3.42 -3.93
CA GLU A 10 -4.02 -4.42 -4.35
C GLU A 10 -4.53 -4.05 -5.75
N TRP A 11 -4.95 -5.04 -6.53
CA TRP A 11 -5.67 -4.80 -7.79
C TRP A 11 -6.89 -5.71 -7.89
N LEU A 12 -8.06 -5.12 -8.13
CA LEU A 12 -9.32 -5.85 -8.29
C LEU A 12 -9.88 -5.58 -9.68
N GLU A 13 -10.06 -6.64 -10.46
CA GLU A 13 -10.64 -6.59 -11.80
C GLU A 13 -12.03 -7.22 -11.78
N PHE A 14 -13.03 -6.46 -12.24
CA PHE A 14 -14.44 -6.85 -12.19
C PHE A 14 -15.01 -7.18 -13.57
N GLN A 15 -14.27 -6.94 -14.67
CA GLN A 15 -14.75 -7.22 -16.02
C GLN A 15 -14.74 -8.72 -16.35
N GLY A 16 -15.85 -9.21 -16.93
CA GLY A 16 -15.91 -10.55 -17.55
C GLY A 16 -16.01 -11.73 -16.58
N LEU A 17 -16.28 -11.48 -15.30
CA LEU A 17 -16.24 -12.50 -14.26
C LEU A 17 -17.65 -12.71 -13.68
N SER A 18 -18.06 -13.97 -13.55
CA SER A 18 -19.24 -14.36 -12.78
C SER A 18 -18.96 -14.17 -11.28
N SER A 19 -18.75 -12.92 -10.84
CA SER A 19 -18.73 -12.36 -9.48
C SER A 19 -17.99 -13.07 -8.32
N SER A 20 -17.44 -14.28 -8.48
CA SER A 20 -16.96 -15.10 -7.35
C SER A 20 -15.61 -15.77 -7.55
N GLU A 21 -15.05 -15.91 -8.75
CA GLU A 21 -13.80 -16.65 -8.97
C GLU A 21 -12.55 -15.78 -9.11
N SER A 22 -12.66 -14.53 -9.59
CA SER A 22 -11.50 -13.64 -9.81
C SER A 22 -11.01 -12.88 -8.58
N LEU A 23 -11.89 -12.67 -7.61
CA LEU A 23 -11.60 -11.84 -6.45
C LEU A 23 -11.07 -12.66 -5.26
N ARG A 24 -10.87 -13.97 -5.42
CA ARG A 24 -10.52 -14.86 -4.30
C ARG A 24 -9.04 -15.22 -4.30
N GLY A 25 -8.53 -15.43 -3.10
CA GLY A 25 -7.19 -15.94 -2.85
C GLY A 25 -6.22 -14.91 -2.29
N LEU A 26 -4.95 -15.30 -2.24
CA LEU A 26 -3.85 -14.47 -1.77
C LEU A 26 -3.28 -13.63 -2.92
N GLN A 27 -3.37 -12.31 -2.80
CA GLN A 27 -2.53 -11.40 -3.57
C GLN A 27 -1.27 -11.08 -2.77
N GLN A 28 -0.10 -11.35 -3.33
CA GLN A 28 1.18 -10.96 -2.75
C GLN A 28 1.96 -10.11 -3.73
N ARG A 29 2.51 -8.99 -3.25
CA ARG A 29 3.36 -8.11 -4.04
C ARG A 29 4.47 -7.53 -3.18
N THR A 30 5.65 -7.40 -3.75
CA THR A 30 6.71 -6.56 -3.20
C THR A 30 6.77 -5.30 -4.05
N VAL A 31 6.52 -4.15 -3.44
CA VAL A 31 6.60 -2.84 -4.10
C VAL A 31 7.79 -2.06 -3.58
N GLU A 32 8.37 -1.26 -4.46
CA GLU A 32 9.49 -0.40 -4.13
C GLU A 32 9.06 1.06 -4.18
N PHE A 33 9.38 1.79 -3.12
CA PHE A 33 9.22 3.23 -3.06
C PHE A 33 10.60 3.89 -3.07
N ILE A 34 10.78 4.82 -4.01
CA ILE A 34 11.91 5.74 -4.01
C ILE A 34 11.40 7.12 -3.58
N THR A 35 11.97 7.66 -2.51
CA THR A 35 11.57 8.99 -2.05
C THR A 35 11.99 10.05 -3.06
N THR A 36 11.10 10.99 -3.36
CA THR A 36 11.35 12.13 -4.27
C THR A 36 11.74 13.39 -3.53
N ARG A 37 11.82 13.32 -2.19
CA ARG A 37 12.25 14.42 -1.31
C ARG A 37 12.66 13.86 0.04
N ALA A 38 13.46 14.62 0.78
CA ALA A 38 13.77 14.29 2.16
C ALA A 38 12.58 14.53 3.09
N GLY A 39 12.45 13.72 4.14
CA GLY A 39 11.44 13.91 5.18
C GLY A 39 11.37 12.77 6.20
N LEU A 40 10.47 12.93 7.17
CA LEU A 40 10.24 11.95 8.22
C LEU A 40 9.21 10.91 7.74
N PHE A 41 9.57 9.63 7.78
CA PHE A 41 8.70 8.51 7.50
C PHE A 41 8.25 7.85 8.80
N ASP A 42 6.95 7.73 9.03
CA ASP A 42 6.36 7.07 10.19
C ASP A 42 5.20 6.13 9.84
N GLY A 43 4.79 6.07 8.58
CA GLY A 43 3.63 5.27 8.17
C GLY A 43 3.33 5.29 6.68
N LEU A 44 2.23 4.63 6.33
CA LEU A 44 1.72 4.47 4.97
C LEU A 44 0.36 5.14 4.82
N HIS A 45 0.16 5.77 3.67
CA HIS A 45 -1.12 6.33 3.25
C HIS A 45 -1.72 5.47 2.15
N PHE A 46 -2.96 5.02 2.37
CA PHE A 46 -3.72 4.21 1.46
C PHE A 46 -4.87 5.04 0.90
N HIS A 47 -5.00 5.01 -0.42
CA HIS A 47 -6.07 5.63 -1.17
C HIS A 47 -6.52 4.64 -2.24
N MET A 48 -7.67 4.92 -2.84
CA MET A 48 -8.26 4.06 -3.84
C MET A 48 -8.29 4.82 -5.16
N ARG A 49 -7.96 4.08 -6.22
CA ARG A 49 -8.22 4.51 -7.58
C ARG A 49 -9.20 3.52 -8.22
N VAL A 50 -10.30 4.03 -8.74
CA VAL A 50 -11.33 3.23 -9.41
C VAL A 50 -11.41 3.68 -10.86
N GLN A 51 -11.22 2.74 -11.79
CA GLN A 51 -11.52 2.96 -13.19
C GLN A 51 -12.95 2.49 -13.46
N LEU A 52 -13.82 3.39 -13.92
CA LEU A 52 -15.23 3.06 -14.17
C LEU A 52 -15.46 2.62 -15.62
N ASP A 53 -14.82 3.32 -16.55
CA ASP A 53 -14.86 3.06 -18.00
C ASP A 53 -13.53 3.50 -18.64
N SER A 54 -13.43 3.65 -19.97
CA SER A 54 -12.19 4.05 -20.64
C SER A 54 -11.75 5.49 -20.38
N GLU A 55 -12.66 6.36 -19.94
CA GLU A 55 -12.45 7.81 -19.79
C GLU A 55 -12.57 8.27 -18.34
N THR A 56 -13.37 7.57 -17.54
CA THR A 56 -13.73 7.96 -16.17
C THR A 56 -12.93 7.17 -15.14
N SER A 57 -12.19 7.90 -14.31
CA SER A 57 -11.53 7.34 -13.12
C SER A 57 -11.70 8.26 -11.91
N ILE A 58 -11.86 7.67 -10.73
CA ILE A 58 -11.85 8.37 -9.45
C ILE A 58 -10.54 8.06 -8.73
N ASP A 59 -9.80 9.07 -8.33
CA ASP A 59 -8.59 8.95 -7.51
C ASP A 59 -8.77 9.70 -6.17
N THR A 60 -8.98 8.97 -5.08
CA THR A 60 -9.27 9.57 -3.76
C THR A 60 -8.09 10.31 -3.14
N LEU A 61 -6.88 10.19 -3.71
CA LEU A 61 -5.73 11.00 -3.29
C LEU A 61 -5.75 12.39 -3.92
N ARG A 62 -6.28 12.51 -5.15
CA ARG A 62 -6.23 13.74 -5.95
C ARG A 62 -7.53 14.52 -5.91
N GLU A 63 -8.64 13.81 -5.75
CA GLU A 63 -9.99 14.37 -5.83
C GLU A 63 -10.63 14.48 -4.46
N GLN A 64 -11.47 15.49 -4.28
CA GLN A 64 -12.29 15.61 -3.08
C GLN A 64 -13.48 14.66 -3.20
N THR A 65 -13.41 13.56 -2.46
CA THR A 65 -14.47 12.54 -2.41
C THR A 65 -15.04 12.44 -1.00
N THR A 66 -16.18 11.77 -0.86
CA THR A 66 -16.74 11.40 0.46
C THR A 66 -16.06 10.15 1.03
N TRP A 67 -15.15 9.52 0.29
CA TRP A 67 -14.42 8.32 0.73
C TRP A 67 -13.17 8.71 1.51
N SER A 68 -13.03 8.13 2.69
CA SER A 68 -11.86 8.35 3.54
C SER A 68 -10.64 7.64 2.98
N THR A 69 -9.50 8.32 3.01
CA THR A 69 -8.19 7.68 2.85
C THR A 69 -7.68 7.18 4.19
N THR A 70 -7.02 6.03 4.23
CA THR A 70 -6.53 5.44 5.46
C THR A 70 -5.06 5.77 5.67
N TYR A 71 -4.70 6.28 6.83
CA TYR A 71 -3.31 6.42 7.26
C TYR A 71 -2.99 5.38 8.33
N VAL A 72 -1.96 4.57 8.08
CA VAL A 72 -1.46 3.57 9.02
C VAL A 72 -0.10 4.03 9.51
N ARG A 73 -0.03 4.43 10.78
CA ARG A 73 1.25 4.71 11.45
C ARG A 73 1.92 3.40 11.82
N LEU A 74 3.13 3.19 11.30
CA LEU A 74 3.95 2.00 11.53
C LEU A 74 5.01 2.22 12.63
N LEU A 75 5.41 3.47 12.84
CA LEU A 75 6.48 3.84 13.76
C LEU A 75 5.98 4.84 14.81
N ALA A 76 6.31 4.58 16.08
CA ALA A 76 6.09 5.55 17.15
C ALA A 76 6.99 6.78 16.94
N GLU A 77 8.25 6.58 16.58
CA GLU A 77 9.17 7.65 16.21
C GLU A 77 9.55 7.50 14.74
N GLY A 78 9.24 8.52 13.94
CA GLY A 78 9.53 8.48 12.51
C GLY A 78 11.03 8.42 12.22
N VAL A 79 11.38 7.85 11.08
CA VAL A 79 12.75 7.74 10.59
C VAL A 79 12.97 8.79 9.52
N TRP A 80 14.05 9.57 9.65
CA TRP A 80 14.44 10.51 8.60
C TRP A 80 14.93 9.76 7.36
N LEU A 81 14.32 10.05 6.23
CA LEU A 81 14.69 9.53 4.91
C LEU A 81 15.18 10.69 4.04
N PRO A 82 16.42 10.65 3.55
CA PRO A 82 16.88 11.51 2.46
C PRO A 82 16.03 11.33 1.19
N GLU A 83 16.14 12.27 0.26
CA GLU A 83 15.71 12.05 -1.12
C GLU A 83 16.43 10.85 -1.74
N ALA A 84 15.79 10.17 -2.68
CA ALA A 84 16.24 8.93 -3.32
C ALA A 84 16.45 7.75 -2.35
N SER A 85 15.88 7.80 -1.14
CA SER A 85 15.86 6.65 -0.24
C SER A 85 14.94 5.57 -0.77
N ARG A 86 15.43 4.33 -0.74
CA ARG A 86 14.68 3.14 -1.15
C ARG A 86 13.98 2.50 0.05
N LEU A 87 12.69 2.22 -0.08
CA LEU A 87 11.90 1.40 0.83
C LEU A 87 11.29 0.23 0.04
N ILE A 88 11.25 -0.94 0.66
CA ILE A 88 10.66 -2.15 0.12
C ILE A 88 9.45 -2.47 0.99
N CYS A 89 8.28 -2.63 0.38
CA CYS A 89 7.07 -3.00 1.09
C CYS A 89 6.57 -4.34 0.58
N ASP A 90 6.45 -5.32 1.47
CA ASP A 90 5.76 -6.58 1.16
C ASP A 90 4.30 -6.45 1.54
N CYS A 91 3.44 -6.60 0.56
CA CYS A 91 2.01 -6.44 0.64
C CYS A 91 1.35 -7.81 0.49
N ARG A 92 0.44 -8.15 1.41
CA ARG A 92 -0.35 -9.37 1.36
C ARG A 92 -1.82 -9.04 1.57
N VAL A 93 -2.67 -9.56 0.70
CA VAL A 93 -4.12 -9.44 0.78
C VAL A 93 -4.73 -10.82 0.65
N TRP A 94 -5.56 -11.21 1.61
CA TRP A 94 -6.32 -12.46 1.58
C TRP A 94 -7.79 -12.14 1.39
N LEU A 95 -8.37 -12.61 0.28
CA LEU A 95 -9.75 -12.35 -0.12
C LEU A 95 -10.62 -13.63 -0.15
N ASP A 96 -10.07 -14.75 0.30
CA ASP A 96 -10.72 -16.07 0.37
C ASP A 96 -11.48 -16.31 1.69
N GLU A 97 -11.21 -15.51 2.71
CA GLU A 97 -11.87 -15.56 4.01
C GLU A 97 -13.21 -14.78 3.98
N SER A 98 -14.13 -15.06 4.91
CA SER A 98 -15.41 -14.33 5.04
C SER A 98 -15.20 -12.82 5.27
N SER A 99 -14.04 -12.46 5.79
CA SER A 99 -13.55 -11.09 5.93
C SER A 99 -12.18 -10.95 5.28
N PRO A 100 -11.93 -9.87 4.51
CA PRO A 100 -10.63 -9.66 3.91
C PRO A 100 -9.58 -9.38 4.99
N ARG A 101 -8.37 -9.92 4.80
CA ARG A 101 -7.19 -9.64 5.64
C ARG A 101 -6.15 -8.93 4.81
N TYR A 102 -5.44 -8.00 5.44
CA TYR A 102 -4.41 -7.19 4.83
C TYR A 102 -3.18 -7.19 5.74
N ALA A 103 -2.00 -7.29 5.16
CA ALA A 103 -0.75 -7.11 5.88
C ALA A 103 0.27 -6.37 5.02
N VAL A 104 1.10 -5.57 5.68
CA VAL A 104 2.22 -4.87 5.06
C VAL A 104 3.43 -4.91 5.99
N ALA A 105 4.60 -5.19 5.42
CA ALA A 105 5.89 -5.06 6.11
C ALA A 105 6.77 -4.11 5.31
N VAL A 106 7.33 -3.08 5.96
CA VAL A 106 8.19 -2.08 5.33
C VAL A 106 9.62 -2.28 5.77
N ARG A 107 10.50 -2.45 4.80
CA ARG A 107 11.93 -2.69 4.97
C ARG A 107 12.73 -1.59 4.28
N ARG A 108 13.91 -1.29 4.82
CA ARG A 108 14.90 -0.41 4.20
C ARG A 108 16.16 -1.20 3.90
N PRO A 109 16.66 -1.22 2.65
CA PRO A 109 17.95 -1.81 2.34
C PRO A 109 19.06 -1.17 3.17
N SER A 110 19.94 -1.98 3.76
CA SER A 110 21.15 -1.48 4.40
C SER A 110 22.12 -0.93 3.36
N THR A 111 22.86 0.12 3.70
CA THR A 111 23.87 0.72 2.84
C THR A 111 25.18 -0.08 2.81
N SER A 112 25.38 -1.01 3.74
CA SER A 112 26.67 -1.69 3.95
C SER A 112 26.63 -3.23 3.81
N CYS A 113 25.45 -3.83 3.68
CA CYS A 113 25.28 -5.25 3.39
C CYS A 113 23.93 -5.48 2.70
N GLU A 114 23.75 -6.61 2.02
CA GLU A 114 22.47 -6.99 1.40
C GLU A 114 21.35 -7.28 2.42
N GLN A 115 21.55 -6.97 3.71
CA GLN A 115 20.52 -7.16 4.72
C GLN A 115 19.55 -5.99 4.70
N GLU A 116 18.27 -6.32 4.68
CA GLU A 116 17.20 -5.34 4.78
C GLU A 116 16.78 -5.19 6.24
N ARG A 117 16.66 -3.94 6.70
CA ARG A 117 16.18 -3.62 8.04
C ARG A 117 14.68 -3.43 8.02
N LEU A 118 13.94 -4.24 8.80
CA LEU A 118 12.53 -4.01 9.07
C LEU A 118 12.37 -2.66 9.78
N LEU A 119 11.53 -1.79 9.22
CA LEU A 119 11.12 -0.54 9.85
C LEU A 119 9.88 -0.79 10.69
N GLY A 120 8.83 -1.35 10.08
CA GLY A 120 7.59 -1.64 10.78
C GLY A 120 6.66 -2.51 9.94
N GLU A 121 5.65 -3.06 10.60
CA GLU A 121 4.65 -3.92 9.98
C GLU A 121 3.26 -3.62 10.55
N PHE A 122 2.25 -3.98 9.78
CA PHE A 122 0.85 -3.84 10.14
C PHE A 122 0.07 -5.01 9.57
N SER A 123 -0.94 -5.45 10.32
CA SER A 123 -1.96 -6.35 9.82
C SER A 123 -3.33 -5.95 10.33
N TRP A 124 -4.34 -6.16 9.50
CA TRP A 124 -5.73 -5.90 9.83
C TRP A 124 -6.63 -6.91 9.15
N GLN A 125 -7.72 -7.25 9.82
CA GLN A 125 -8.76 -8.12 9.32
C GLN A 125 -10.10 -7.42 9.48
N GLY A 126 -10.92 -7.48 8.44
CA GLY A 126 -12.28 -6.95 8.50
C GLY A 126 -13.08 -7.61 9.61
N SER A 127 -13.66 -6.81 10.50
CA SER A 127 -14.74 -7.25 11.37
C SER A 127 -16.06 -7.06 10.63
N HIS A 128 -16.88 -8.11 10.58
CA HIS A 128 -18.28 -8.04 10.15
C HIS A 128 -19.09 -7.09 11.03
#